data_AF-A0A646HNX4-F1
#
_entry.id   AF-A0A646HNX4-F1
#
_cell.length_a   1.000
_cell.length_b   1.000
_cell.length_c   1.000
_cell.angle_alpha   90.00
_cell.angle_beta   90.00
_cell.angle_gamma   90.00
#
_symmetry.space_group_name_H-M   'P 1'
#
loop_
_entity.id
_entity.type
_entity.pdbx_description
1 polymer ?
#
loop_
_entity_poly.entity_id
_entity_poly.type
_entity_poly.pdbx_seq_one_letter_code
_entity_poly.pdbx_strand_id
1 'polypeptide(L)'
;MNRIADKLCKTVTTAEQVQTAVDGVTIQQVIEGYADSRATEASQTAVHTYEQKYGLKDGAKVEQPSGGGGSGQGGAPVQTPQGGGTDPVLLQTLQSLQESNRKLSERLDRMDSERTTSSRKQQLSGIIAKLPENLKKAYERTPVDGLTDEQFNTLIGEVTTEVDGIVQATQQKGAIFGRPSATGGSGSQGGELTQEQKDAIAHRDNKPASGGQPF
;
A
#
# COMPACT_ATOMS: atom_id res chain seq x y z
N MET A 1 -7.80 22.67 -18.87
CA MET A 1 -9.00 22.21 -18.14
C MET A 1 -10.31 22.81 -18.69
N ASN A 2 -10.35 24.07 -19.13
CA ASN A 2 -11.61 24.70 -19.56
C ASN A 2 -12.27 24.09 -20.81
N ARG A 3 -11.53 23.53 -21.78
CA ARG A 3 -12.16 23.03 -23.03
C ARG A 3 -13.07 21.80 -22.89
N ILE A 4 -12.80 20.91 -21.94
CA ILE A 4 -13.68 19.74 -21.69
C ILE A 4 -14.98 20.22 -21.05
N ALA A 5 -14.89 21.13 -20.08
CA ALA A 5 -16.03 21.84 -19.53
C ALA A 5 -16.80 22.62 -20.61
N ASP A 6 -16.12 23.34 -21.51
CA ASP A 6 -16.75 24.09 -22.61
C ASP A 6 -17.45 23.18 -23.62
N LYS A 7 -16.94 21.96 -23.86
CA LYS A 7 -17.59 20.96 -24.73
C LYS A 7 -18.82 20.35 -24.04
N LEU A 8 -18.71 20.03 -22.75
CA LEU A 8 -19.82 19.53 -21.93
C LEU A 8 -20.94 20.56 -21.81
N CYS A 9 -20.63 21.83 -21.58
CA CYS A 9 -21.62 22.92 -21.50
C CYS A 9 -22.38 23.17 -22.80
N LYS A 10 -21.85 22.72 -23.96
CA LYS A 10 -22.53 22.84 -25.25
C LYS A 10 -23.49 21.69 -25.55
N THR A 11 -23.35 20.56 -24.87
CA THR A 11 -24.12 19.33 -25.13
C THR A 11 -25.03 18.93 -23.97
N VAL A 12 -24.67 19.32 -22.76
CA VAL A 12 -25.42 19.06 -21.52
C VAL A 12 -26.24 20.29 -21.18
N THR A 13 -27.55 20.20 -21.34
CA THR A 13 -28.47 21.35 -21.18
C THR A 13 -29.43 21.19 -20.00
N THR A 14 -29.43 20.04 -19.33
CA THR A 14 -30.30 19.75 -18.18
C THR A 14 -29.48 19.23 -17.00
N ALA A 15 -29.92 19.56 -15.78
CA ALA A 15 -29.18 19.24 -14.54
C ALA A 15 -28.97 17.73 -14.34
N GLU A 16 -29.90 16.89 -14.81
CA GLU A 16 -29.80 15.43 -14.72
C GLU A 16 -28.72 14.85 -15.64
N GLN A 17 -28.43 15.51 -16.77
CA GLN A 17 -27.39 15.10 -17.71
C GLN A 17 -25.98 15.48 -17.23
N VAL A 18 -25.86 16.45 -16.32
CA VAL A 18 -24.55 16.90 -15.78
C VAL A 18 -23.87 15.77 -15.01
N GLN A 19 -24.61 15.07 -14.17
CA GLN A 19 -24.05 13.99 -13.34
C GLN A 19 -23.54 12.84 -14.21
N THR A 20 -24.36 12.34 -15.14
CA THR A 20 -23.97 11.27 -16.06
C THR A 20 -22.83 11.67 -16.99
N ALA A 21 -22.79 12.93 -17.42
CA ALA A 21 -21.74 13.42 -18.31
C ALA A 21 -20.41 13.59 -17.58
N VAL A 22 -20.40 14.00 -16.30
CA VAL A 22 -19.19 14.04 -15.46
C VAL A 22 -18.69 12.63 -15.15
N ASP A 23 -19.58 11.71 -14.81
CA ASP A 23 -19.24 10.32 -14.50
C ASP A 23 -18.77 9.55 -15.76
N GLY A 24 -19.17 9.98 -16.95
CA GLY A 24 -18.75 9.42 -18.24
C GLY A 24 -17.42 9.97 -18.79
N VAL A 25 -16.81 11.00 -18.17
CA VAL A 25 -15.51 11.53 -18.61
C VAL A 25 -14.41 10.53 -18.25
N THR A 26 -13.81 9.95 -19.28
CA THR A 26 -12.70 9.00 -19.09
C THR A 26 -11.35 9.71 -19.03
N ILE A 27 -10.38 9.10 -18.33
CA ILE A 27 -8.99 9.59 -18.25
C ILE A 27 -8.38 9.76 -19.65
N GLN A 28 -8.74 8.89 -20.60
CA GLN A 28 -8.32 8.97 -21.99
C GLN A 28 -8.81 10.25 -22.68
N GLN A 29 -10.07 10.64 -22.50
CA GLN A 29 -10.63 11.88 -23.03
C GLN A 29 -10.00 13.13 -22.41
N VAL A 30 -9.59 13.05 -21.14
CA VAL A 30 -8.84 14.13 -20.48
C VAL A 30 -7.45 14.29 -21.08
N ILE A 31 -6.75 13.18 -21.35
CA ILE A 31 -5.44 13.17 -22.00
C ILE A 31 -5.52 13.70 -23.43
N GLU A 32 -6.47 13.21 -24.23
CA GLU A 32 -6.69 13.65 -25.61
C GLU A 32 -7.08 15.13 -25.67
N GLY A 33 -7.95 15.60 -24.77
CA GLY A 33 -8.32 17.01 -24.69
C GLY A 33 -7.16 17.92 -24.28
N TYR A 34 -6.22 17.44 -23.47
CA TYR A 34 -5.02 18.19 -23.10
C TYR A 34 -3.97 18.20 -24.21
N ALA A 35 -3.80 17.07 -24.92
CA ALA A 35 -2.93 16.97 -26.09
C ALA A 35 -3.40 17.89 -27.23
N ASP A 36 -4.71 17.91 -27.50
CA ASP A 36 -5.33 18.77 -28.52
C ASP A 36 -5.20 20.27 -28.18
N SER A 37 -5.34 20.64 -26.88
CA SER A 37 -5.11 22.02 -26.43
C SER A 37 -3.68 22.47 -26.71
N ARG A 38 -2.69 21.64 -26.35
CA ARG A 38 -1.28 21.95 -26.58
C ARG A 38 -0.91 22.03 -28.07
N ALA A 39 -1.45 21.13 -28.90
CA ALA A 39 -1.24 21.18 -30.34
C ALA A 39 -1.80 22.48 -30.95
N THR A 40 -3.02 22.86 -30.57
CA THR A 40 -3.65 24.10 -31.05
C THR A 40 -2.85 25.34 -30.61
N GLU A 41 -2.45 25.41 -29.34
CA GLU A 41 -1.69 26.54 -28.79
C GLU A 41 -0.30 26.66 -29.43
N ALA A 42 0.36 25.54 -29.71
CA ALA A 42 1.64 25.53 -30.41
C ALA A 42 1.50 26.05 -31.85
N SER A 43 0.46 25.63 -32.59
CA SER A 43 0.20 26.13 -33.95
C SER A 43 -0.14 27.62 -33.97
N GLN A 44 -0.97 28.10 -33.05
CA GLN A 44 -1.30 29.53 -32.94
C GLN A 44 -0.08 30.38 -32.61
N THR A 45 0.77 29.91 -31.68
CA THR A 45 2.02 30.60 -31.32
C THR A 45 3.00 30.64 -32.50
N ALA A 46 3.12 29.54 -33.24
CA ALA A 46 3.98 29.46 -34.41
C ALA A 46 3.53 30.42 -35.53
N VAL A 47 2.23 30.45 -35.81
CA VAL A 47 1.63 31.39 -36.80
C VAL A 47 1.82 32.83 -36.34
N HIS A 48 1.53 33.14 -35.07
CA HIS A 48 1.67 34.49 -34.55
C HIS A 48 3.12 35.00 -34.59
N THR A 49 4.08 34.13 -34.22
CA THR A 49 5.51 34.47 -34.27
C THR A 49 5.97 34.68 -35.72
N TYR A 50 5.45 33.88 -36.66
CA TYR A 50 5.73 34.03 -38.08
C TYR A 50 5.14 35.34 -38.65
N GLU A 51 3.87 35.61 -38.36
CA GLU A 51 3.18 36.82 -38.78
C GLU A 51 3.86 38.10 -38.28
N GLN A 52 4.27 38.13 -37.01
CA GLN A 52 5.04 39.24 -36.45
C GLN A 52 6.40 39.42 -37.13
N LYS A 53 7.14 38.33 -37.38
CA LYS A 53 8.49 38.39 -37.97
C LYS A 53 8.48 38.95 -39.39
N TYR A 54 7.41 38.74 -40.14
CA TYR A 54 7.32 39.11 -41.55
C TYR A 54 6.31 40.23 -41.83
N GLY A 55 5.67 40.80 -40.79
CA GLY A 55 4.67 41.87 -40.94
C GLY A 55 3.39 41.42 -41.65
N LEU A 56 2.94 40.19 -41.37
CA LEU A 56 1.70 39.64 -41.90
C LEU A 56 0.61 39.65 -40.83
N LYS A 57 -0.63 39.57 -41.28
CA LYS A 57 -1.80 39.28 -40.46
C LYS A 57 -2.74 38.42 -41.29
N ASP A 58 -3.17 37.30 -40.75
CA ASP A 58 -3.99 36.29 -41.43
C ASP A 58 -3.37 35.82 -42.76
N GLY A 59 -2.03 35.71 -42.80
CA GLY A 59 -1.28 35.35 -44.01
C GLY A 59 -1.25 36.41 -45.11
N ALA A 60 -1.78 37.61 -44.88
CA ALA A 60 -1.70 38.74 -45.80
C ALA A 60 -0.70 39.80 -45.30
N LYS A 61 0.03 40.43 -46.22
CA LYS A 61 0.96 41.52 -45.89
C LYS A 61 0.17 42.73 -45.40
N VAL A 62 0.51 43.26 -44.23
CA VAL A 62 -0.11 44.47 -43.71
C VAL A 62 0.72 45.66 -44.18
N GLU A 63 0.11 46.64 -44.84
CA GLU A 63 0.80 47.90 -45.15
C GLU A 63 1.03 48.68 -43.85
N GLN A 64 2.27 48.67 -43.38
CA GLN A 64 2.71 49.54 -42.29
C GLN A 64 3.01 50.93 -42.87
N PRO A 65 2.50 52.04 -42.28
CA PRO A 65 2.78 53.37 -42.79
C PRO A 65 4.29 53.65 -42.70
N SER A 66 4.80 54.09 -43.84
CA SER A 66 6.21 54.27 -44.19
C SER A 66 6.98 55.13 -43.20
N GLY A 67 8.08 54.59 -42.68
CA GLY A 67 9.17 55.31 -42.02
C GLY A 67 10.52 54.97 -42.65
N GLY A 68 10.72 55.39 -43.91
CA GLY A 68 12.02 55.73 -44.51
C GLY A 68 13.13 54.67 -44.62
N GLY A 69 13.32 54.14 -45.85
CA GLY A 69 14.65 54.10 -46.49
C GLY A 69 15.32 52.73 -46.66
N GLY A 70 15.53 52.35 -47.93
CA GLY A 70 16.72 51.59 -48.34
C GLY A 70 16.50 50.14 -48.79
N SER A 71 16.37 49.97 -50.11
CA SER A 71 16.58 48.72 -50.85
C SER A 71 17.95 48.07 -50.55
N GLY A 72 18.00 46.74 -50.44
CA GLY A 72 19.27 46.02 -50.45
C GLY A 72 19.12 44.52 -50.17
N GLN A 73 19.07 43.73 -51.23
CA GLN A 73 19.35 42.29 -51.19
C GLN A 73 20.81 42.09 -50.74
N GLY A 74 21.03 41.43 -49.61
CA GLY A 74 22.36 41.14 -49.09
C GLY A 74 22.27 40.46 -47.72
N GLY A 75 22.63 39.19 -47.65
CA GLY A 75 22.58 38.42 -46.41
C GLY A 75 23.46 39.01 -45.32
N ALA A 76 22.90 39.20 -44.13
CA ALA A 76 23.61 39.34 -42.86
C ALA A 76 22.62 39.16 -41.70
N PRO A 77 23.14 38.74 -40.54
CA PRO A 77 23.29 37.34 -40.17
C PRO A 77 21.95 36.69 -39.80
N VAL A 78 21.92 35.35 -39.79
CA VAL A 78 20.98 34.63 -38.95
C VAL A 78 21.23 35.11 -37.52
N GLN A 79 20.42 36.05 -37.04
CA GLN A 79 20.15 36.11 -35.61
C GLN A 79 19.42 34.81 -35.33
N THR A 80 20.19 33.80 -34.91
CA THR A 80 19.68 32.79 -33.99
C THR A 80 18.81 33.57 -33.02
N PRO A 81 17.54 33.22 -32.79
CA PRO A 81 16.83 33.81 -31.69
C PRO A 81 17.74 33.59 -30.47
N GLN A 82 18.31 34.68 -29.96
CA GLN A 82 18.80 34.70 -28.60
C GLN A 82 17.54 34.53 -27.77
N GLY A 83 17.08 33.29 -27.64
CA GLY A 83 16.10 32.84 -26.67
C GLY A 83 16.74 32.88 -25.29
N GLY A 84 17.24 34.05 -24.91
CA GLY A 84 17.77 34.38 -23.60
C GLY A 84 16.67 35.10 -22.83
N GLY A 85 15.62 34.36 -22.53
CA GLY A 85 14.45 34.88 -21.85
C GLY A 85 13.43 33.78 -21.77
N THR A 86 13.69 32.77 -20.94
CA THR A 86 12.59 31.92 -20.46
C THR A 86 11.59 32.89 -19.84
N ASP A 87 10.38 32.97 -20.41
CA ASP A 87 9.30 33.78 -19.81
C ASP A 87 9.27 33.46 -18.31
N PRO A 88 9.47 34.46 -17.42
CA PRO A 88 9.58 34.22 -15.99
C PRO A 88 8.34 33.49 -15.44
N VAL A 89 7.17 33.67 -16.07
CA VAL A 89 5.95 32.94 -15.73
C VAL A 89 6.05 31.47 -16.16
N LEU A 90 6.61 31.19 -17.34
CA LEU A 90 6.84 29.82 -17.81
C LEU A 90 7.87 29.10 -16.91
N LEU A 91 8.96 29.78 -16.54
CA LEU A 91 9.97 29.22 -15.64
C LEU A 91 9.40 28.93 -14.25
N GLN A 92 8.61 29.85 -13.70
CA GLN A 92 7.91 29.66 -12.43
C GLN A 92 6.90 28.50 -12.48
N THR A 93 6.18 28.37 -13.60
CA THR A 93 5.23 27.26 -13.82
C THR A 93 5.95 25.92 -13.91
N LEU A 94 7.08 25.85 -14.63
CA LEU A 94 7.89 24.65 -14.72
C LEU A 94 8.49 24.25 -13.37
N GLN A 95 8.98 25.22 -12.59
CA GLN A 95 9.49 24.97 -11.24
C GLN A 95 8.39 24.44 -10.31
N SER A 96 7.21 25.08 -10.32
CA SER A 96 6.06 24.63 -9.52
C SER A 96 5.60 23.22 -9.90
N LEU A 97 5.61 22.90 -11.20
CA LEU A 97 5.28 21.56 -11.68
C LEU A 97 6.34 20.53 -11.24
N GLN A 98 7.62 20.87 -11.31
CA GLN A 98 8.70 19.99 -10.85
C GLN A 98 8.61 19.73 -9.34
N GLU A 99 8.34 20.77 -8.55
CA GLU A 99 8.13 20.65 -7.11
C GLU A 99 6.89 19.80 -6.78
N SER A 100 5.79 20.01 -7.50
CA SER A 100 4.57 19.21 -7.34
C SER A 100 4.80 17.74 -7.67
N ASN A 101 5.53 17.44 -8.75
CA ASN A 101 5.88 16.06 -9.11
C ASN A 101 6.78 15.43 -8.04
N ARG A 102 7.80 16.16 -7.55
CA ARG A 102 8.66 15.68 -6.47
C ARG A 102 7.84 15.35 -5.21
N LYS A 103 6.94 16.24 -4.79
CA LYS A 103 6.07 16.02 -3.63
C LYS A 103 5.13 14.82 -3.81
N LEU A 104 4.64 14.61 -5.02
CA LEU A 104 3.83 13.43 -5.35
C LEU A 104 4.67 12.15 -5.27
N SER A 105 5.88 12.13 -5.82
CA SER A 105 6.82 11.00 -5.70
C SER A 105 7.13 10.70 -4.23
N GLU A 106 7.49 11.70 -3.43
CA GLU A 106 7.77 11.53 -1.99
C GLU A 106 6.54 10.97 -1.24
N ARG A 107 5.32 11.35 -1.63
CA ARG A 107 4.09 10.82 -1.05
C ARG A 107 3.83 9.37 -1.46
N LEU A 108 4.11 9.01 -2.71
CA LEU A 108 4.01 7.64 -3.19
C LEU A 108 5.00 6.74 -2.47
N ASP A 109 6.28 7.15 -2.37
CA ASP A 109 7.32 6.41 -1.66
C ASP A 109 6.94 6.18 -0.18
N ARG A 110 6.39 7.21 0.47
CA ARG A 110 5.87 7.08 1.84
C ARG A 110 4.71 6.08 1.92
N MET A 111 3.75 6.17 1.00
CA MET A 111 2.58 5.29 1.00
C MET A 111 2.97 3.83 0.76
N ASP A 112 3.91 3.58 -0.15
CA ASP A 112 4.42 2.23 -0.42
C ASP A 112 5.19 1.67 0.78
N SER A 113 5.99 2.51 1.46
CA SER A 113 6.68 2.15 2.71
C SER A 113 5.69 1.83 3.85
N GLU A 114 4.67 2.66 4.03
CA GLU A 114 3.62 2.46 5.05
C GLU A 114 2.82 1.19 4.78
N ARG A 115 2.41 0.96 3.52
CA ARG A 115 1.70 -0.25 3.11
C ARG A 115 2.54 -1.50 3.33
N THR A 116 3.81 -1.47 2.95
CA THR A 116 4.75 -2.57 3.17
C THR A 116 4.89 -2.87 4.65
N THR A 117 5.16 -1.84 5.46
CA THR A 117 5.29 -1.98 6.93
C THR A 117 4.01 -2.52 7.55
N SER A 118 2.84 -2.02 7.15
CA SER A 118 1.54 -2.50 7.65
C SER A 118 1.30 -3.97 7.31
N SER A 119 1.57 -4.37 6.07
CA SER A 119 1.44 -5.77 5.63
C SER A 119 2.36 -6.69 6.45
N ARG A 120 3.61 -6.28 6.64
CA ARG A 120 4.61 -7.01 7.43
C ARG A 120 4.21 -7.16 8.90
N LYS A 121 3.69 -6.09 9.52
CA LYS A 121 3.13 -6.13 10.89
C LYS A 121 1.94 -7.10 10.99
N GLN A 122 1.07 -7.12 9.98
CA GLN A 122 -0.08 -8.02 9.95
C GLN A 122 0.36 -9.49 9.88
N GLN A 123 1.35 -9.81 9.04
CA GLN A 123 1.90 -11.17 8.94
C GLN A 123 2.52 -11.62 10.27
N LEU A 124 3.36 -10.77 10.87
CA LEU A 124 3.95 -11.03 12.19
C LEU A 124 2.86 -11.25 13.25
N SER A 125 1.86 -10.36 13.31
CA SER A 125 0.73 -10.48 14.23
C SER A 125 -0.04 -11.79 14.07
N GLY A 126 -0.19 -12.29 12.84
CA GLY A 126 -0.87 -13.56 12.57
C GLY A 126 -0.13 -14.77 13.13
N ILE A 127 1.20 -14.76 13.04
CA ILE A 127 2.05 -15.84 13.57
C ILE A 127 2.01 -15.83 15.10
N ILE A 128 2.26 -14.67 15.72
CA ILE A 128 2.39 -14.55 17.17
C ILE A 128 1.05 -14.63 17.91
N ALA A 129 -0.09 -14.55 17.20
CA ALA A 129 -1.42 -14.77 17.79
C ALA A 129 -1.59 -16.17 18.39
N LYS A 130 -0.74 -17.14 18.00
CA LYS A 130 -0.70 -18.48 18.60
C LYS A 130 -0.07 -18.49 20.00
N LEU A 131 0.68 -17.45 20.36
CA LEU A 131 1.38 -17.37 21.64
C LEU A 131 0.45 -16.92 22.77
N PRO A 132 0.74 -17.32 24.02
CA PRO A 132 0.15 -16.71 25.20
C PRO A 132 0.39 -15.19 25.25
N GLU A 133 -0.57 -14.44 25.79
CA GLU A 133 -0.58 -12.96 25.89
C GLU A 133 0.73 -12.38 26.47
N ASN A 134 1.32 -13.06 27.45
CA ASN A 134 2.55 -12.62 28.11
C ASN A 134 3.80 -12.69 27.22
N LEU A 135 3.80 -13.54 26.19
CA LEU A 135 4.91 -13.66 25.24
C LEU A 135 4.68 -12.85 23.97
N LYS A 136 3.41 -12.68 23.57
CA LYS A 136 3.02 -11.94 22.36
C LYS A 136 3.61 -10.53 22.30
N LYS A 137 3.58 -9.78 23.41
CA LYS A 137 4.07 -8.39 23.49
C LYS A 137 5.56 -8.23 23.16
N ALA A 138 6.38 -9.27 23.38
CA ALA A 138 7.80 -9.21 23.04
C ALA A 138 7.98 -9.20 21.52
N TYR A 139 7.27 -10.08 20.82
CA TYR A 139 7.31 -10.17 19.37
C TYR A 139 6.59 -9.01 18.67
N GLU A 140 5.52 -8.45 19.25
CA GLU A 140 4.84 -7.26 18.70
C GLU A 140 5.75 -6.04 18.56
N ARG A 141 6.83 -5.97 19.36
CA ARG A 141 7.79 -4.86 19.34
C ARG A 141 8.90 -5.02 18.30
N THR A 142 8.96 -6.16 17.62
CA THR A 142 9.99 -6.41 16.62
C THR A 142 9.82 -5.41 15.46
N PRO A 143 10.86 -4.62 15.14
CA PRO A 143 10.78 -3.66 14.04
C PRO A 143 10.70 -4.40 12.70
N VAL A 144 9.83 -3.92 11.82
CA VAL A 144 9.66 -4.46 10.46
C VAL A 144 9.75 -3.38 9.38
N ASP A 145 9.81 -2.13 9.82
CA ASP A 145 10.11 -0.95 9.04
C ASP A 145 11.57 -0.96 8.56
N GLY A 146 11.77 -0.49 7.33
CA GLY A 146 13.11 -0.37 6.72
C GLY A 146 13.81 -1.69 6.36
N LEU A 147 13.25 -2.85 6.69
CA LEU A 147 13.83 -4.15 6.30
C LEU A 147 13.74 -4.37 4.78
N THR A 148 14.72 -5.06 4.20
CA THR A 148 14.55 -5.63 2.87
C THR A 148 13.57 -6.81 2.92
N ASP A 149 13.08 -7.24 1.76
CA ASP A 149 12.18 -8.39 1.71
C ASP A 149 12.87 -9.67 2.18
N GLU A 150 14.15 -9.85 1.87
CA GLU A 150 14.94 -10.99 2.35
C GLU A 150 15.07 -10.98 3.87
N GLN A 151 15.44 -9.84 4.46
CA GLN A 151 15.56 -9.69 5.92
C GLN A 151 14.24 -9.95 6.62
N PHE A 152 13.14 -9.43 6.08
CA PHE A 152 11.82 -9.66 6.62
C PHE A 152 11.40 -11.14 6.51
N ASN A 153 11.66 -11.79 5.38
CA ASN A 153 11.36 -13.21 5.19
C ASN A 153 12.16 -14.11 6.14
N THR A 154 13.46 -13.80 6.36
CA THR A 154 14.28 -14.49 7.36
C THR A 154 13.68 -14.32 8.76
N LEU A 155 13.37 -13.09 9.16
CA LEU A 155 12.76 -12.79 10.46
C LEU A 155 11.46 -13.57 10.67
N ILE A 156 10.56 -13.57 9.68
CA ILE A 156 9.30 -14.31 9.76
C ILE A 156 9.53 -15.82 9.87
N GLY A 157 10.51 -16.37 9.15
CA GLY A 157 10.86 -17.79 9.24
C GLY A 157 11.35 -18.18 10.65
N GLU A 158 12.24 -17.36 11.22
CA GLU A 158 12.75 -17.54 12.58
C GLU A 158 11.63 -17.44 13.62
N VAL A 159 10.84 -16.36 13.58
CA VAL A 159 9.71 -16.15 14.51
C VAL A 159 8.68 -17.27 14.39
N THR A 160 8.39 -17.74 13.18
CA THR A 160 7.45 -18.87 12.97
C THR A 160 7.97 -20.14 13.66
N THR A 161 9.26 -20.45 13.47
CA THR A 161 9.89 -21.64 14.07
C THR A 161 9.87 -21.56 15.59
N GLU A 162 10.22 -20.40 16.17
CA GLU A 162 10.18 -20.18 17.62
C GLU A 162 8.76 -20.31 18.17
N VAL A 163 7.79 -19.65 17.54
CA VAL A 163 6.39 -19.65 17.98
C VAL A 163 5.83 -21.06 17.95
N ASP A 164 6.04 -21.81 16.87
CA ASP A 164 5.56 -23.18 16.76
C ASP A 164 6.24 -24.08 17.81
N GLY A 165 7.54 -23.90 18.09
CA GLY A 165 8.24 -24.58 19.16
C GLY A 165 7.67 -24.30 20.56
N ILE A 166 7.38 -23.02 20.87
CA ILE A 166 6.76 -22.61 22.15
C ILE A 166 5.37 -23.20 22.28
N VAL A 167 4.56 -23.17 21.22
CA VAL A 167 3.20 -23.73 21.21
C VAL A 167 3.24 -25.23 21.48
N GLN A 168 4.12 -25.98 20.80
CA GLN A 168 4.29 -27.41 21.04
C GLN A 168 4.72 -27.71 22.48
N ALA A 169 5.72 -26.99 22.99
CA ALA A 169 6.18 -27.17 24.37
C ALA A 169 5.08 -26.85 25.40
N THR A 170 4.26 -25.83 25.13
CA THR A 170 3.14 -25.45 25.98
C THR A 170 2.02 -26.50 25.96
N GLN A 171 1.69 -27.05 24.79
CA GLN A 171 0.74 -28.16 24.66
C GLN A 171 1.23 -29.41 25.37
N GLN A 172 2.52 -29.75 25.22
CA GLN A 172 3.12 -30.87 25.95
C GLN A 172 3.01 -30.65 27.46
N LYS A 173 3.40 -29.47 27.98
CA LYS A 173 3.24 -29.10 29.39
C LYS A 173 1.79 -29.18 29.87
N GLY A 174 0.85 -28.65 29.09
CA GLY A 174 -0.58 -28.77 29.38
C GLY A 174 -1.07 -30.23 29.40
N ALA A 175 -0.53 -31.10 28.55
CA ALA A 175 -0.85 -32.53 28.52
C ALA A 175 -0.27 -33.29 29.73
N ILE A 176 0.89 -32.90 30.26
CA ILE A 176 1.44 -33.48 31.52
C ILE A 176 0.66 -33.02 32.75
N PHE A 177 0.00 -31.86 32.71
CA PHE A 177 -0.91 -31.40 33.76
C PHE A 177 -2.36 -31.87 33.56
N GLY A 178 -2.73 -32.26 32.34
CA GLY A 178 -3.96 -32.98 32.05
C GLY A 178 -3.92 -34.36 32.70
N ARG A 179 -4.93 -34.68 33.51
CA ARG A 179 -5.06 -35.96 34.23
C ARG A 179 -4.61 -37.13 33.34
N PRO A 180 -3.81 -38.08 33.86
CA PRO A 180 -3.44 -39.25 33.09
C PRO A 180 -4.72 -39.94 32.62
N SER A 181 -4.90 -40.04 31.30
CA SER A 181 -5.84 -41.00 30.73
C SER A 181 -5.31 -42.37 31.10
N ALA A 182 -5.82 -42.93 32.20
CA ALA A 182 -5.57 -44.30 32.61
C ALA A 182 -6.23 -45.25 31.60
N THR A 183 -5.63 -45.39 30.43
CA THR A 183 -5.90 -46.51 29.53
C THR A 183 -5.08 -47.69 30.03
N GLY A 184 -5.64 -48.38 31.02
CA GLY A 184 -5.09 -49.61 31.59
C GLY A 184 -5.12 -49.64 33.10
N GLY A 185 -6.32 -49.78 33.70
CA GLY A 185 -6.42 -50.18 35.10
C GLY A 185 -7.59 -49.55 35.85
N SER A 186 -8.69 -50.31 35.93
CA SER A 186 -9.63 -50.41 37.04
C SER A 186 -10.30 -49.14 37.59
N GLY A 187 -11.65 -49.19 37.65
CA GLY A 187 -12.37 -48.57 38.75
C GLY A 187 -13.32 -47.44 38.38
N SER A 188 -14.23 -47.67 37.44
CA SER A 188 -15.50 -46.95 37.47
C SER A 188 -16.26 -47.37 38.74
N GLN A 189 -16.42 -46.44 39.69
CA GLN A 189 -17.48 -46.52 40.68
C GLN A 189 -18.82 -46.57 39.93
N GLY A 190 -19.38 -47.78 39.82
CA GLY A 190 -20.67 -47.98 39.18
C GLY A 190 -21.13 -49.43 39.03
N GLY A 191 -20.40 -50.42 39.58
CA GLY A 191 -20.82 -51.82 39.57
C GLY A 191 -20.64 -52.43 40.95
N GLU A 192 -21.66 -53.13 41.44
CA GLU A 192 -21.60 -53.90 42.68
C GLU A 192 -20.35 -54.82 42.70
N LEU A 193 -19.72 -54.93 43.87
CA LEU A 193 -18.57 -55.82 44.09
C LEU A 193 -18.91 -57.25 43.64
N THR A 194 -18.02 -57.87 42.87
CA THR A 194 -18.23 -59.26 42.42
C THR A 194 -18.25 -60.20 43.62
N GLN A 195 -18.94 -61.34 43.48
CA GLN A 195 -19.10 -62.30 44.59
C GLN A 195 -17.73 -62.80 45.10
N GLU A 196 -16.75 -62.98 44.22
CA GLU A 196 -15.39 -63.37 44.61
C GLU A 196 -14.66 -62.29 45.42
N GLN A 197 -14.92 -61.00 45.15
CA GLN A 197 -14.35 -59.90 45.93
C GLN A 197 -14.98 -59.81 47.33
N LYS A 198 -16.28 -60.13 47.46
CA LYS A 198 -16.97 -60.20 48.75
C LYS A 198 -16.44 -61.37 49.59
N ASP A 199 -16.23 -62.53 48.97
CA ASP A 199 -15.71 -63.72 49.66
C ASP A 199 -14.24 -63.54 50.10
N ALA A 200 -13.41 -62.88 49.28
CA ALA A 200 -12.03 -62.56 49.64
C ALA A 200 -11.91 -61.60 50.84
N ILE A 201 -12.85 -60.66 50.98
CA ILE A 201 -12.91 -59.74 52.13
C ILE A 201 -13.38 -60.50 53.39
N ALA A 202 -14.40 -61.34 53.27
CA ALA A 202 -14.90 -62.16 54.38
C ALA A 202 -13.82 -63.12 54.94
N HIS A 203 -12.90 -63.60 54.11
CA HIS A 203 -11.79 -64.45 54.54
C HIS A 203 -10.63 -63.71 55.22
N ARG A 204 -10.56 -62.37 55.11
CA ARG A 204 -9.45 -61.58 55.70
C ARG A 204 -9.71 -61.15 57.14
N ASP A 205 -10.98 -61.09 57.56
CA ASP A 205 -11.37 -60.57 58.88
C ASP A 205 -11.30 -61.59 60.03
N ASN A 206 -10.77 -62.79 59.81
CA ASN A 206 -10.76 -63.84 60.83
C ASN A 206 -9.37 -64.41 61.17
N LYS A 207 -8.39 -63.55 61.40
CA LYS A 207 -7.16 -63.96 62.11
C LYS A 207 -6.66 -62.86 63.06
N PRO A 208 -6.93 -62.95 64.37
CA PRO A 208 -6.32 -62.05 65.34
C PRO A 208 -4.81 -62.32 65.41
N ALA A 209 -4.03 -61.24 65.46
CA ALA A 209 -2.59 -61.28 65.68
C ALA A 209 -2.31 -61.69 67.13
N SER A 210 -1.60 -62.79 67.35
CA SER A 210 -1.00 -63.11 68.65
C SER A 210 0.49 -62.82 68.64
N GLY A 211 0.88 -61.72 69.28
CA GLY A 211 2.14 -61.58 70.02
C GLY A 211 3.43 -61.32 69.22
N GLY A 212 3.99 -60.12 69.37
CA GLY A 212 5.38 -59.85 69.04
C GLY A 212 5.74 -58.38 68.86
N GLN A 213 5.68 -57.57 69.93
CA GLN A 213 6.35 -56.27 70.07
C GLN A 213 7.89 -56.47 70.12
N PRO A 214 8.77 -55.50 69.77
CA PRO A 214 8.88 -54.26 70.56
C PRO A 214 9.40 -52.97 69.84
N PHE A 215 9.16 -51.84 70.53
CA PHE A 215 9.63 -50.44 70.40
C PHE A 215 9.47 -49.70 69.07
#